data_AF-A0A6N7FPU9-F1
#
_entry.id   AF-A0A6N7FPU9-F1
#
_cell.length_a   1.000
_cell.length_b   1.000
_cell.length_c   1.000
_cell.angle_alpha   90.00
_cell.angle_beta   90.00
_cell.angle_gamma   90.00
#
_symmetry.space_group_name_H-M   'P 1'
#
loop_
_entity.id
_entity.type
_entity.pdbx_description
1 polymer ?
#
loop_
_entity_poly.entity_id
_entity_poly.type
_entity_poly.pdbx_seq_one_letter_code
_entity_poly.pdbx_strand_id
1 'polypeptide(L)'
;MVSVEADGTVHRLSPQTINGTAEIVQAAAVVSAEVAAGNAARLCREVAARLAPAPRAGPAHGQAGVVAGAGAGAVRRVEVVTETYDAVAWFAGERRPQRRVVHADCPVGRR
;
A
#
# COMPACT_ATOMS: atom_id res chain seq x y z
N MET A 1 -3.28 -3.48 -0.77
CA MET A 1 -2.39 -2.86 0.24
C MET A 1 -2.61 -1.37 0.26
N VAL A 2 -2.45 -0.74 1.42
CA VAL A 2 -2.64 0.70 1.58
C VAL A 2 -1.47 1.33 2.34
N SER A 3 -1.16 2.58 2.05
CA SER A 3 -0.38 3.45 2.94
C SER A 3 -1.33 4.21 3.84
N VAL A 4 -0.87 4.49 5.06
CA VAL A 4 -1.55 5.39 5.98
C VAL A 4 -0.63 6.54 6.37
N GLU A 5 -1.13 7.75 6.20
CA GLU A 5 -0.44 8.99 6.53
C GLU A 5 -0.55 9.32 8.03
N ALA A 6 0.13 10.38 8.47
CA ALA A 6 0.19 10.76 9.88
C ALA A 6 -1.15 11.24 10.46
N ASP A 7 -2.01 11.80 9.62
CA ASP A 7 -3.36 12.25 9.95
C ASP A 7 -4.40 11.10 9.89
N GLY A 8 -3.97 9.89 9.52
CA GLY A 8 -4.83 8.73 9.35
C GLY A 8 -5.41 8.56 7.95
N THR A 9 -5.09 9.44 7.00
CA THR A 9 -5.55 9.33 5.62
C THR A 9 -5.00 8.06 4.98
N VAL A 10 -5.88 7.31 4.30
CA VAL A 10 -5.58 6.00 3.71
C VAL A 10 -5.54 6.10 2.19
N HIS A 11 -4.42 5.68 1.59
CA HIS A 11 -4.24 5.64 0.14
C HIS A 11 -3.96 4.22 -0.33
N ARG A 12 -4.62 3.80 -1.42
CA ARG A 12 -4.28 2.53 -2.07
C ARG A 12 -2.92 2.64 -2.76
N LEU A 13 -2.06 1.67 -2.48
CA LEU A 13 -0.75 1.61 -3.11
C LEU A 13 -0.89 1.18 -4.58
N SER A 14 -0.06 1.75 -5.44
CA SER A 14 0.00 1.37 -6.84
C SER A 14 0.65 -0.02 -7.02
N PRO A 15 0.33 -0.73 -8.12
CA PRO A 15 1.03 -1.97 -8.50
C PRO A 15 2.55 -1.82 -8.53
N GLN A 16 3.05 -0.68 -9.03
CA GLN A 16 4.48 -0.39 -9.11
C GLN A 16 5.13 -0.39 -7.72
N THR A 17 4.48 0.17 -6.72
CA THR A 17 4.99 0.16 -5.34
C THR A 17 4.92 -1.24 -4.71
N ILE A 18 3.86 -2.02 -5.01
CA ILE A 18 3.61 -3.33 -4.41
C ILE A 18 4.60 -4.40 -4.90
N ASN A 19 4.82 -4.50 -6.21
CA ASN A 19 5.66 -5.55 -6.81
C ASN A 19 6.32 -5.14 -8.14
N GLY A 20 6.40 -3.84 -8.44
CA GLY A 20 7.11 -3.34 -9.62
C GLY A 20 6.42 -3.60 -10.96
N THR A 21 5.16 -4.03 -10.96
CA THR A 21 4.37 -4.23 -12.19
C THR A 21 3.48 -3.01 -12.48
N ALA A 22 3.03 -2.86 -13.72
CA ALA A 22 1.94 -1.95 -14.06
C ALA A 22 0.55 -2.61 -13.94
N GLU A 23 0.50 -3.94 -13.85
CA GLU A 23 -0.73 -4.72 -13.94
C GLU A 23 -1.42 -4.84 -12.57
N ILE A 24 -2.60 -4.21 -12.44
CA ILE A 24 -3.39 -4.21 -11.20
C ILE A 24 -3.75 -5.64 -10.77
N VAL A 25 -4.15 -6.49 -11.72
CA VAL A 25 -4.54 -7.88 -11.45
C VAL A 25 -3.36 -8.70 -10.94
N GLN A 26 -2.18 -8.52 -11.53
CA GLN A 26 -0.97 -9.22 -11.10
C GLN A 26 -0.55 -8.80 -9.69
N ALA A 27 -0.57 -7.50 -9.38
CA ALA A 27 -0.28 -7.02 -8.04
C ALA A 27 -1.26 -7.58 -6.99
N ALA A 28 -2.56 -7.62 -7.31
CA ALA A 28 -3.57 -8.21 -6.43
C ALA A 28 -3.37 -9.71 -6.21
N ALA A 29 -3.03 -10.46 -7.26
CA ALA A 29 -2.74 -11.89 -7.17
C ALA A 29 -1.54 -12.18 -6.27
N VAL A 30 -0.45 -11.41 -6.40
CA VAL A 30 0.74 -11.53 -5.53
C VAL A 30 0.38 -11.28 -4.07
N VAL A 31 -0.32 -10.18 -3.77
CA VAL A 31 -0.75 -9.89 -2.39
C VAL A 31 -1.61 -11.03 -1.83
N SER A 32 -2.54 -11.55 -2.62
CA SER A 32 -3.44 -12.62 -2.19
C SER A 32 -2.67 -13.93 -1.91
N ALA A 33 -1.71 -14.28 -2.77
CA ALA A 33 -0.85 -15.45 -2.58
C ALA A 33 0.01 -15.34 -1.32
N GLU A 34 0.61 -14.16 -1.06
CA GLU A 34 1.42 -13.93 0.14
C GLU A 34 0.60 -13.94 1.43
N VAL A 35 -0.65 -13.44 1.39
CA VAL A 35 -1.58 -13.57 2.52
C VAL A 35 -1.91 -15.03 2.78
N ALA A 36 -2.28 -15.79 1.73
CA ALA A 36 -2.60 -17.21 1.85
C ALA A 36 -1.41 -18.04 2.36
N ALA A 37 -0.19 -17.67 1.99
CA ALA A 37 1.05 -18.30 2.45
C ALA A 37 1.48 -17.88 3.88
N GLY A 38 0.74 -16.99 4.55
CA GLY A 38 1.09 -16.50 5.89
C GLY A 38 2.24 -15.48 5.92
N ASN A 39 2.62 -14.94 4.76
CA ASN A 39 3.76 -14.06 4.57
C ASN A 39 3.43 -12.56 4.57
N ALA A 40 2.18 -12.19 4.90
CA ALA A 40 1.71 -10.80 4.86
C ALA A 40 2.64 -9.83 5.61
N ALA A 41 3.17 -10.23 6.77
CA ALA A 41 4.10 -9.40 7.54
C ALA A 41 5.44 -9.15 6.84
N ARG A 42 5.96 -10.14 6.10
CA ARG A 42 7.19 -9.99 5.29
C ARG A 42 6.95 -9.03 4.13
N LEU A 43 5.90 -9.28 3.34
CA LEU A 43 5.51 -8.42 2.21
C LEU A 43 5.30 -6.97 2.65
N CYS A 44 4.61 -6.79 3.79
CA CYS A 44 4.37 -5.48 4.39
C CYS A 44 5.67 -4.71 4.67
N ARG A 45 6.68 -5.36 5.27
CA ARG A 45 7.98 -4.74 5.54
C ARG A 45 8.75 -4.40 4.25
N GLU A 46 8.70 -5.27 3.24
CA GLU A 46 9.36 -5.01 1.96
C GLU A 46 8.78 -3.78 1.26
N VAL A 47 7.45 -3.66 1.24
CA VAL A 47 6.78 -2.49 0.66
C VAL A 47 7.04 -1.23 1.50
N ALA A 48 7.01 -1.33 2.82
CA ALA A 48 7.34 -0.21 3.70
C ALA A 48 8.78 0.30 3.49
N ALA A 49 9.73 -0.60 3.22
CA ALA A 49 11.11 -0.24 2.91
C ALA A 49 11.23 0.54 1.59
N ARG A 50 10.39 0.25 0.58
CA ARG A 50 10.35 1.00 -0.69
C ARG A 50 9.79 2.41 -0.54
N LEU A 51 8.95 2.62 0.47
CA LEU A 51 8.36 3.91 0.80
C LEU A 51 9.21 4.74 1.77
N ALA A 52 10.22 4.14 2.39
CA ALA A 52 11.11 4.86 3.27
C ALA A 52 11.87 5.94 2.48
N PRO A 53 11.96 7.17 2.99
CA PRO A 53 12.71 8.23 2.31
C PRO A 53 14.17 7.79 2.13
N ALA A 54 14.71 7.98 0.93
CA ALA A 54 16.13 7.75 0.68
C ALA A 54 16.98 8.63 1.63
N PRO A 55 18.12 8.13 2.14
CA PRO A 55 19.06 8.99 2.84
C PRO A 55 19.47 10.12 1.90
N ARG A 56 19.27 11.38 2.32
CA ARG A 56 19.60 12.55 1.50
C ARG A 56 21.10 12.56 1.19
N ALA A 57 21.47 12.21 -0.04
CA ALA A 57 22.81 12.37 -0.56
C ALA A 57 22.77 13.32 -1.78
N GLY A 58 23.25 14.56 -1.60
CA GLY A 58 23.67 15.46 -2.68
C GLY A 58 22.62 15.86 -3.74
N PRO A 59 22.98 16.75 -4.69
CA PRO A 59 22.05 17.29 -5.66
C PRO A 59 21.62 16.25 -6.70
N ALA A 60 20.36 16.39 -7.11
CA ALA A 60 19.53 15.43 -7.81
C ALA A 60 20.01 15.05 -9.21
N HIS A 61 20.01 13.75 -9.50
CA HIS A 61 19.56 13.23 -10.78
C HIS A 61 18.23 12.52 -10.53
N GLY A 62 17.16 13.13 -11.04
CA GLY A 62 15.78 12.82 -10.68
C GLY A 62 15.36 11.39 -11.04
N GLN A 63 14.85 10.69 -10.02
CA GLN A 63 13.81 9.66 -10.07
C GLN A 63 13.38 9.39 -8.63
N ALA A 64 12.74 10.38 -8.00
CA ALA A 64 11.97 10.13 -6.78
C ALA A 64 10.70 9.39 -7.23
N GLY A 65 10.58 8.12 -6.85
CA GLY A 65 9.38 7.31 -7.10
C GLY A 65 8.16 8.03 -6.54
N VAL A 66 7.40 8.66 -7.43
CA VAL A 66 6.21 9.42 -7.10
C VAL A 66 5.15 8.41 -6.67
N VAL A 67 4.80 8.42 -5.39
CA VAL A 67 3.49 7.93 -4.94
C VAL A 67 2.45 8.83 -5.59
N ALA A 68 1.93 8.42 -6.75
CA ALA A 68 0.83 9.08 -7.42
C ALA A 68 -0.41 9.01 -6.51
N GLY A 69 -0.58 10.03 -5.66
CA GLY A 69 -1.70 10.17 -4.74
C GLY A 69 -1.41 10.74 -3.35
N ALA A 70 -0.17 11.03 -2.96
CA ALA A 70 0.15 11.59 -1.64
C ALA A 70 0.23 13.12 -1.68
N GLY A 71 -0.81 13.80 -1.23
CA GLY A 71 -0.73 15.22 -0.91
C GLY A 71 0.08 15.40 0.37
N ALA A 72 1.38 15.66 0.28
CA ALA A 72 2.27 16.15 1.34
C ALA A 72 2.21 15.50 2.77
N GLY A 73 1.50 14.39 2.96
CA GLY A 73 1.50 13.62 4.20
C GLY A 73 2.61 12.59 4.18
N ALA A 74 3.53 12.67 5.14
CA ALA A 74 4.56 11.65 5.29
C ALA A 74 3.90 10.32 5.66
N VAL A 75 3.94 9.34 4.75
CA VAL A 75 3.44 7.97 5.00
C VAL A 75 4.09 7.44 6.28
N ARG A 76 3.26 6.97 7.23
CA ARG A 76 3.71 6.47 8.53
C ARG A 76 3.69 4.96 8.64
N ARG A 77 2.74 4.31 7.97
CA ARG A 77 2.60 2.85 8.00
C ARG A 77 2.01 2.31 6.70
N VAL A 78 2.21 1.01 6.49
CA VAL A 78 1.65 0.21 5.41
C VAL A 78 0.78 -0.86 6.02
N GLU A 79 -0.40 -1.08 5.44
CA GLU A 79 -1.30 -2.16 5.84
C GLU A 79 -1.55 -3.12 4.66
N VAL A 80 -1.44 -4.42 4.94
CA VAL A 80 -1.89 -5.50 4.03
C VAL A 80 -3.32 -5.84 4.39
N VAL A 81 -4.25 -5.44 3.53
CA VAL A 81 -5.69 -5.55 3.80
C VAL A 81 -6.39 -6.41 2.76
N THR A 82 -7.39 -7.16 3.21
CA THR A 82 -8.44 -7.74 2.36
C THR A 82 -9.75 -7.04 2.67
N GLU A 83 -10.42 -6.56 1.62
CA GLU A 83 -11.70 -5.87 1.70
C GLU A 83 -12.74 -6.66 0.91
N THR A 84 -13.94 -6.82 1.47
CA THR A 84 -15.10 -7.41 0.81
C THR A 84 -16.11 -6.31 0.52
N TYR A 85 -16.57 -6.24 -0.72
CA TYR A 85 -17.53 -5.26 -1.19
C TYR A 85 -18.79 -5.94 -1.68
N ASP A 86 -19.93 -5.27 -1.49
CA ASP A 86 -21.15 -5.61 -2.17
C ASP A 86 -21.07 -5.14 -3.63
N ALA A 87 -21.04 -6.06 -4.58
CA ALA A 87 -20.93 -5.70 -5.99
C ALA A 87 -22.14 -4.88 -6.47
N VAL A 88 -23.35 -5.21 -6.00
CA VAL A 88 -24.58 -4.52 -6.43
C VAL A 88 -24.64 -3.14 -5.81
N ALA A 89 -24.43 -3.02 -4.50
CA ALA A 89 -24.43 -1.71 -3.84
C ALA A 89 -23.28 -0.82 -4.34
N TRP A 90 -22.16 -1.43 -4.74
CA TRP A 90 -21.08 -0.70 -5.41
C TRP A 90 -21.57 -0.05 -6.71
N PHE A 91 -22.28 -0.75 -7.58
CA PHE A 91 -22.82 -0.09 -8.78
C PHE A 91 -23.88 0.98 -8.46
N ALA A 92 -24.53 0.91 -7.29
CA ALA A 92 -25.45 1.94 -6.79
C ALA A 92 -24.76 3.14 -6.11
N GLY A 93 -23.42 3.17 -6.04
CA GLY A 93 -22.64 4.30 -5.53
C GLY A 93 -22.09 4.13 -4.10
N GLU A 94 -22.40 3.03 -3.41
CA GLU A 94 -21.74 2.70 -2.15
C GLU A 94 -20.27 2.35 -2.42
N ARG A 95 -19.34 2.87 -1.61
CA ARG A 95 -17.89 2.68 -1.79
C ARG A 95 -17.21 2.11 -0.56
N ARG A 96 -17.97 1.89 0.52
CA ARG A 96 -17.47 1.33 1.77
C ARG A 96 -17.43 -0.21 1.67
N PRO A 97 -16.36 -0.84 2.16
CA PRO A 97 -16.31 -2.29 2.26
C PRO A 97 -17.29 -2.78 3.35
N GLN A 98 -17.96 -3.90 3.10
CA GLN A 98 -18.78 -4.60 4.10
C GLN A 98 -17.91 -5.25 5.17
N ARG A 99 -16.70 -5.68 4.79
CA ARG A 99 -15.72 -6.30 5.69
C ARG A 99 -14.31 -5.87 5.32
N ARG A 100 -13.49 -5.56 6.32
CA ARG A 100 -12.06 -5.29 6.16
C ARG A 100 -11.27 -6.12 7.16
N VAL A 101 -10.24 -6.79 6.70
CA VAL A 101 -9.29 -7.55 7.52
C VAL A 101 -7.89 -6.99 7.27
N VAL A 102 -7.18 -6.65 8.35
CA VAL A 102 -5.76 -6.25 8.32
C VAL A 102 -4.92 -7.47 8.66
N HIS A 103 -4.15 -7.96 7.69
CA HIS A 103 -3.28 -9.14 7.86
C HIS A 103 -1.89 -8.76 8.39
N ALA A 104 -1.46 -7.52 8.13
CA ALA A 104 -0.22 -6.96 8.66
C ALA A 104 -0.28 -5.44 8.67
N ASP A 105 0.36 -4.84 9.67
CA ASP A 105 0.61 -3.41 9.83
C ASP A 105 2.11 -3.21 10.10
N CYS A 106 2.76 -2.35 9.32
CA CYS A 106 4.19 -2.08 9.46
C CYS A 106 4.49 -0.59 9.36
N PRO A 107 5.36 -0.03 10.23
CA PRO A 107 5.79 1.35 10.11
C PRO A 107 6.67 1.58 8.86
N VAL A 108 6.60 2.78 8.30
CA VAL A 108 7.52 3.29 7.27
C VAL A 108 8.58 4.16 7.95
N GLY A 109 9.85 3.80 7.79
CA GLY A 109 10.99 4.45 8.45
C GLY A 109 11.54 3.68 9.64
N ARG A 110 12.57 4.24 10.30
CA ARG A 110 13.21 3.59 11.46
C ARG A 110 12.29 3.68 12.68
N ARG A 111 12.11 2.52 13.33
CA ARG A 111 11.59 2.41 14.70
C ARG A 111 12.51 3.14 15.67
#